data_AF-A0A966LGA3-F1
#
_entry.id   AF-A0A966LGA3-F1
#
_cell.length_a   1.000
_cell.length_b   1.000
_cell.length_c   1.000
_cell.angle_alpha   90.00
_cell.angle_beta   90.00
_cell.angle_gamma   90.00
#
_symmetry.space_group_name_H-M   'P 1'
#
loop_
_entity.id
_entity.type
_entity.pdbx_description
1 polymer ?
#
loop_
_entity_poly.entity_id
_entity_poly.type
_entity_poly.pdbx_seq_one_letter_code
_entity_poly.pdbx_strand_id
1 'polypeptide(L)'
;MSKNPNKALPQKEASKKLNYEIWLSVSEAASLAGVGDKTIRRAVKESNLLVYKIVKDRYRIELKSLINYMNLNTKLNNKFLNFGLGQYVDRWKDF
;
A
#
# COMPACT_ATOMS: atom_id res chain seq x y z
N MET A 1 15.52 54.85 -8.71
CA MET A 1 14.55 53.96 -8.03
C MET A 1 13.36 53.74 -8.95
N SER A 2 13.25 52.57 -9.56
CA SER A 2 11.98 52.08 -10.11
C SER A 2 11.99 50.57 -9.95
N LYS A 3 11.29 50.07 -8.94
CA LYS A 3 11.09 48.62 -8.74
C LYS A 3 10.01 48.20 -9.72
N ASN A 4 10.40 47.40 -10.71
CA ASN A 4 9.46 46.77 -11.65
C ASN A 4 8.56 45.78 -10.88
N PRO A 5 7.23 45.96 -10.86
CA PRO A 5 6.34 45.16 -10.00
C PRO A 5 5.99 43.78 -10.56
N ASN A 6 6.48 43.41 -11.75
CA ASN A 6 6.16 42.12 -12.37
C ASN A 6 7.39 41.23 -12.56
N LYS A 7 7.96 40.75 -11.44
CA LYS A 7 8.75 39.51 -11.47
C LYS A 7 7.83 38.40 -11.00
N ALA A 8 7.11 37.80 -11.95
CA ALA A 8 6.36 36.57 -11.69
C ALA A 8 7.31 35.57 -11.02
N LEU A 9 6.94 35.10 -9.84
CA LEU A 9 7.58 33.97 -9.17
C LEU A 9 7.62 32.81 -10.16
N PRO A 10 8.74 32.10 -10.33
CA PRO A 10 8.86 31.07 -11.34
C PRO A 10 7.82 29.96 -11.06
N GLN A 11 6.82 29.85 -11.93
CA GLN A 11 5.78 28.81 -11.93
C GLN A 11 6.33 27.45 -12.38
N LYS A 12 7.49 27.04 -11.85
CA LYS A 12 8.20 25.82 -12.30
C LYS A 12 8.79 25.00 -11.15
N GLU A 13 8.03 24.82 -10.09
CA GLU A 13 8.12 23.61 -9.28
C GLU A 13 6.85 22.82 -9.55
N ALA A 14 6.87 22.07 -10.66
CA ALA A 14 5.84 21.06 -10.93
C ALA A 14 5.70 20.22 -9.66
N SER A 15 4.51 20.25 -9.06
CA SER A 15 4.17 19.52 -7.84
C SER A 15 4.64 18.08 -7.99
N LYS A 16 5.78 17.75 -7.37
CA LYS A 16 6.33 16.39 -7.40
C LYS A 16 5.29 15.53 -6.71
N LYS A 17 4.52 14.76 -7.49
CA LYS A 17 3.49 13.87 -6.95
C LYS A 17 4.18 12.93 -5.99
N LEU A 18 3.95 13.11 -4.70
CA LEU A 18 4.56 12.28 -3.67
C LEU A 18 3.89 10.91 -3.75
N ASN A 19 4.59 9.95 -4.35
CA ASN A 19 4.16 8.55 -4.39
C ASN A 19 4.46 7.93 -3.02
N TYR A 20 3.52 8.07 -2.07
CA TYR A 20 3.60 7.47 -0.74
C TYR A 20 3.26 5.98 -0.78
N GLU A 21 4.03 5.21 -1.53
CA GLU A 21 3.88 3.75 -1.57
C GLU A 21 4.41 3.12 -0.30
N ILE A 22 3.56 2.36 0.39
CA ILE A 22 3.92 1.61 1.58
C ILE A 22 4.32 0.20 1.18
N TRP A 23 5.57 -0.15 1.49
CA TRP A 23 6.20 -1.43 1.17
C TRP A 23 6.47 -2.23 2.43
N LEU A 24 5.79 -3.36 2.59
CA LEU A 24 5.78 -4.18 3.80
C LEU A 24 6.67 -5.41 3.64
N SER A 25 7.35 -5.83 4.69
CA SER A 25 7.88 -7.20 4.77
C SER A 25 6.74 -8.23 4.82
N VAL A 26 7.07 -9.51 4.65
CA VAL A 26 6.09 -10.61 4.72
C VAL A 26 5.37 -10.65 6.07
N SER A 27 6.10 -10.48 7.18
CA SER A 27 5.55 -10.54 8.54
C SER A 27 4.67 -9.32 8.86
N GLU A 28 5.09 -8.12 8.42
CA GLU A 28 4.26 -6.91 8.55
C GLU A 28 2.97 -7.05 7.74
N ALA A 29 3.05 -7.55 6.50
CA ALA A 29 1.88 -7.83 5.68
C ALA A 29 0.95 -8.86 6.33
N ALA A 30 1.50 -9.94 6.90
CA ALA A 30 0.70 -10.96 7.58
C ALA A 30 -0.04 -10.39 8.80
N SER A 31 0.66 -9.61 9.63
CA SER A 31 0.10 -8.93 10.80
C SER A 31 -1.01 -7.95 10.40
N LEU A 32 -0.76 -7.06 9.43
CA LEU A 32 -1.77 -6.11 8.94
C LEU A 32 -2.94 -6.79 8.22
N ALA A 33 -2.74 -7.98 7.67
CA ALA A 33 -3.80 -8.74 7.03
C ALA A 33 -4.63 -9.60 8.00
N GLY A 34 -4.17 -9.82 9.24
CA GLY A 34 -4.84 -10.77 10.15
C GLY A 34 -4.68 -12.24 9.72
N VAL A 35 -3.56 -12.59 9.09
CA VAL A 35 -3.25 -13.94 8.62
C VAL A 35 -1.84 -14.36 9.04
N GLY A 36 -1.50 -15.63 8.87
CA GLY A 36 -0.13 -16.11 9.09
C GLY A 36 0.78 -15.88 7.87
N ASP A 37 2.09 -15.76 8.10
CA ASP A 37 3.13 -15.60 7.07
C ASP A 37 3.01 -16.58 5.90
N LYS A 38 2.62 -17.84 6.17
CA LYS A 38 2.46 -18.88 5.14
C LYS A 38 1.40 -18.48 4.09
N THR A 39 0.34 -17.78 4.49
CA THR A 39 -0.70 -17.28 3.57
C THR A 39 -0.11 -16.24 2.63
N ILE A 40 0.61 -15.26 3.18
CA ILE A 40 1.26 -14.22 2.38
C ILE A 40 2.30 -14.82 1.43
N ARG A 41 3.15 -15.74 1.92
CA ARG A 41 4.14 -16.44 1.08
C ARG A 41 3.51 -17.26 -0.05
N ARG A 42 2.33 -17.84 0.18
CA ARG A 42 1.56 -18.54 -0.87
C ARG A 42 1.05 -17.54 -1.90
N ALA A 43 0.46 -16.43 -1.47
CA ALA A 43 -0.04 -15.39 -2.36
C ALA A 43 1.07 -14.74 -3.20
N VAL A 44 2.29 -14.61 -2.67
CA VAL A 44 3.47 -14.14 -3.45
C VAL A 44 3.87 -15.12 -4.55
N LYS A 45 3.69 -16.44 -4.32
CA LYS A 45 4.03 -17.48 -5.30
C LYS A 45 2.98 -17.63 -6.39
N GLU A 46 1.72 -17.35 -6.07
CA GLU A 46 0.62 -17.35 -7.02
C GLU A 46 0.66 -16.06 -7.85
N SER A 47 0.63 -16.21 -9.18
CA SER A 47 0.74 -15.05 -10.06
C SER A 47 -0.44 -14.08 -9.86
N ASN A 48 -0.15 -12.78 -9.93
CA ASN A 48 -1.13 -11.69 -9.94
C ASN A 48 -1.94 -11.44 -8.67
N LEU A 49 -1.66 -12.10 -7.54
CA LEU A 49 -2.37 -11.82 -6.29
C LEU A 49 -1.81 -10.66 -5.48
N LEU A 50 -0.48 -10.50 -5.49
CA LEU A 50 0.22 -9.45 -4.75
C LEU A 50 1.24 -8.76 -5.65
N VAL A 51 1.31 -7.43 -5.54
CA VAL A 51 2.40 -6.64 -6.10
C VAL A 51 3.55 -6.67 -5.11
N TYR A 52 4.73 -7.07 -5.56
CA TYR A 52 5.92 -7.13 -4.72
C TYR A 52 7.19 -6.76 -5.47
N LYS A 53 8.22 -6.40 -4.71
CA LYS A 53 9.61 -6.23 -5.17
C LYS A 53 10.56 -6.97 -4.24
N ILE A 54 11.74 -7.31 -4.73
CA ILE A 54 12.80 -7.95 -3.92
C ILE A 54 13.82 -6.87 -3.57
N VAL A 55 14.10 -6.68 -2.28
CA VAL A 55 15.12 -5.75 -1.78
C VAL A 55 16.03 -6.52 -0.83
N LYS A 56 17.32 -6.66 -1.18
CA LYS A 56 18.30 -7.42 -0.39
C LYS A 56 17.81 -8.82 -0.02
N ASP A 57 17.38 -9.58 -1.02
CA ASP A 57 16.86 -10.95 -0.91
C ASP A 57 15.60 -11.12 -0.05
N ARG A 58 14.90 -10.02 0.26
CA ARG A 58 13.65 -10.04 1.02
C ARG A 58 12.52 -9.45 0.19
N TYR A 59 11.38 -10.14 0.22
CA TYR A 59 10.15 -9.64 -0.38
C TYR A 59 9.65 -8.39 0.33
N ARG A 60 9.24 -7.43 -0.48
CA ARG A 60 8.52 -6.21 -0.08
C ARG A 60 7.21 -6.17 -0.84
N ILE A 61 6.10 -6.23 -0.11
CA ILE A 61 4.73 -6.31 -0.64
C ILE A 61 4.12 -4.92 -0.58
N GLU A 62 3.43 -4.53 -1.65
CA GLU A 62 2.72 -3.26 -1.70
C GLU A 62 1.42 -3.35 -0.86
N LEU A 63 1.22 -2.40 0.06
CA LEU A 63 0.04 -2.37 0.93
C LEU A 63 -1.28 -2.34 0.14
N LYS A 64 -1.35 -1.61 -0.98
CA LYS A 64 -2.57 -1.53 -1.81
C LYS A 64 -2.95 -2.92 -2.34
N SER A 65 -1.99 -3.64 -2.93
CA SER A 65 -2.23 -5.01 -3.41
C SER A 65 -2.62 -5.97 -2.28
N LEU A 66 -2.07 -5.78 -1.07
CA LEU A 66 -2.43 -6.59 0.10
C LEU A 66 -3.90 -6.37 0.48
N ILE A 67 -4.37 -5.12 0.55
CA ILE A 67 -5.77 -4.81 0.87
C ILE A 67 -6.69 -5.42 -0.20
N ASN A 68 -6.34 -5.30 -1.48
CA ASN A 68 -7.11 -5.91 -2.57
C ASN A 68 -7.16 -7.44 -2.44
N TYR A 69 -6.02 -8.08 -2.16
CA TYR A 69 -5.92 -9.52 -1.93
C TYR A 69 -6.85 -9.98 -0.79
N MET A 70 -6.88 -9.23 0.31
CA MET A 70 -7.75 -9.56 1.45
C MET A 70 -9.24 -9.47 1.13
N ASN A 71 -9.63 -8.69 0.12
CA ASN A 71 -11.01 -8.55 -0.32
C ASN A 71 -11.43 -9.56 -1.40
N LEU A 72 -10.54 -10.45 -1.86
CA LEU A 72 -10.84 -11.39 -2.95
C LEU A 72 -11.98 -12.38 -2.64
N ASN A 73 -12.15 -12.76 -1.38
CA ASN A 73 -13.23 -13.64 -0.96
C ASN A 73 -13.63 -13.38 0.49
N THR A 74 -14.84 -13.82 0.85
CA THR A 74 -15.44 -13.59 2.18
C THR A 74 -14.58 -14.10 3.32
N LYS A 75 -13.86 -15.22 3.14
CA LYS A 75 -13.01 -15.79 4.20
C LYS A 75 -11.80 -14.91 4.50
N LEU A 76 -11.11 -14.42 3.46
CA LEU A 76 -10.00 -13.49 3.62
C LEU A 76 -10.50 -12.16 4.18
N ASN A 77 -11.62 -11.65 3.65
CA ASN A 77 -12.17 -10.38 4.08
C ASN A 77 -12.54 -10.41 5.56
N ASN A 78 -13.23 -11.47 6.02
CA ASN A 78 -13.57 -11.64 7.43
C ASN A 78 -12.31 -11.69 8.32
N LYS A 79 -11.21 -12.28 7.85
CA LYS A 79 -9.96 -12.26 8.63
C LYS A 79 -9.37 -10.87 8.73
N PHE A 80 -9.36 -10.14 7.61
CA PHE A 80 -8.86 -8.78 7.57
C PHE A 80 -9.67 -7.83 8.47
N LEU A 81 -11.00 -7.93 8.42
CA LEU A 81 -11.90 -7.09 9.20
C LEU A 81 -11.91 -7.43 10.69
N ASN A 82 -11.68 -8.70 11.08
CA ASN A 82 -11.74 -9.09 12.49
C ASN A 82 -10.38 -9.18 13.18
N PHE A 83 -9.29 -9.40 12.43
CA PHE A 83 -7.97 -9.67 13.01
C PHE A 83 -6.84 -8.85 12.37
N GLY A 84 -7.12 -8.11 11.30
CA GLY A 84 -6.14 -7.29 10.58
C GLY A 84 -6.38 -5.80 10.78
N LEU A 85 -5.79 -4.99 9.89
CA LEU A 85 -5.96 -3.54 9.86
C LEU A 85 -7.43 -3.13 9.64
N GLY A 86 -8.20 -3.97 8.94
CA GLY A 86 -9.61 -3.74 8.68
C GLY A 86 -10.46 -3.57 9.94
N GLN A 87 -10.05 -4.15 11.07
CA GLN A 87 -10.76 -4.00 12.36
C GLN A 87 -10.77 -2.56 12.89
N TYR A 88 -9.83 -1.73 12.44
CA TYR A 88 -9.69 -0.33 12.85
C TYR A 88 -10.23 0.65 11.80
N VAL A 89 -10.83 0.15 10.71
CA VAL A 89 -11.28 0.96 9.58
C VAL A 89 -12.79 0.80 9.43
N ASP A 90 -13.53 1.86 9.74
CA ASP A 90 -14.98 1.91 9.55
C ASP A 90 -15.34 1.91 8.05
N ARG A 91 -14.66 2.74 7.25
CA ARG A 91 -14.87 2.85 5.80
C ARG A 91 -13.57 3.13 5.06
N TRP A 92 -13.34 2.39 3.97
CA TRP A 92 -12.27 2.65 3.01
C TRP A 92 -12.68 3.78 2.06
N LYS A 93 -11.71 4.52 1.52
CA LYS A 93 -11.97 5.46 0.43
C LYS A 93 -12.32 4.66 -0.83
N ASP A 94 -13.41 5.02 -1.50
CA ASP A 94 -13.76 4.45 -2.79
C ASP A 94 -12.65 4.75 -3.81
N PHE A 95 -12.29 3.75 -4.61
CA PHE A 95 -11.23 3.82 -5.62
C PHE A 95 -11.78 4.02 -7.02
#